data_AF-A0A965PNA8-F1
#
_entry.id   AF-A0A965PNA8-F1
#
_cell.length_a   1.000
_cell.length_b   1.000
_cell.length_c   1.000
_cell.angle_alpha   90.00
_cell.angle_beta   90.00
_cell.angle_gamma   90.00
#
_symmetry.space_group_name_H-M   'P 1'
#
loop_
_entity.id
_entity.type
_entity.pdbx_description
1 polymer ?
#
loop_
_entity_poly.entity_id
_entity_poly.type
_entity_poly.pdbx_seq_one_letter_code
_entity_poly.pdbx_strand_id
1 'polypeptide(L)'
;MIKQSELVEKWGLSKGMISGLVKKGMPLTSEADAMKWRLENQQAAFRKGANLKPESEESESQNISDEDLSALNTLGRLLRAQRMEVAAFRLMVRAAKESNPIATRAAIHAYERAQKVVRQAEIDHNEEQAHLRQTLSADEVQETFTKYLGGISDPECAKQAIEDGVNQIFLAIQKAEGAFK
;
A
#
# COMPACT_ATOMS: atom_id res chain seq x y z
N MET A 1 -38.04 -29.27 27.96
CA MET A 1 -38.39 -28.13 27.09
C MET A 1 -38.62 -26.92 27.96
N ILE A 2 -37.83 -25.87 27.74
CA ILE A 2 -37.85 -24.63 28.51
C ILE A 2 -38.92 -23.69 27.94
N LYS A 3 -39.62 -22.97 28.80
CA LYS A 3 -40.61 -21.97 28.37
C LYS A 3 -39.90 -20.67 27.97
N GLN A 4 -40.42 -19.99 26.95
CA GLN A 4 -39.87 -18.69 26.52
C GLN A 4 -39.88 -17.64 27.65
N SER A 5 -40.82 -17.73 28.60
CA SER A 5 -40.89 -16.85 29.77
C SER A 5 -39.68 -16.99 30.70
N GLU A 6 -39.16 -18.21 30.86
CA GLU A 6 -37.99 -18.47 31.72
C GLU A 6 -36.71 -17.89 31.08
N LEU A 7 -36.61 -17.91 29.74
CA LEU A 7 -35.52 -17.25 29.02
C LEU A 7 -35.62 -15.72 29.06
N VAL A 8 -36.84 -15.17 29.05
CA VAL A 8 -37.09 -13.72 29.17
C VAL A 8 -36.56 -13.21 30.51
N GLU A 9 -36.88 -13.93 31.59
CA GLU A 9 -36.46 -13.57 32.94
C GLU A 9 -34.95 -13.73 33.13
N LYS A 10 -34.36 -14.82 32.65
CA LYS A 10 -32.92 -15.10 32.79
C LYS A 10 -32.02 -14.21 31.93
N TRP A 11 -32.43 -13.92 30.70
CA TRP A 11 -31.58 -13.17 29.76
C TRP A 11 -31.89 -11.68 29.70
N GLY A 12 -32.93 -11.22 30.42
CA GLY A 12 -33.34 -9.81 30.45
C GLY A 12 -33.79 -9.27 29.08
N LEU A 13 -34.16 -10.17 28.14
CA LEU A 13 -34.58 -9.80 26.79
C LEU A 13 -36.10 -9.67 26.71
N SER A 14 -36.58 -8.79 25.83
CA SER A 14 -38.03 -8.67 25.62
C SER A 14 -38.63 -9.96 25.06
N LYS A 15 -39.88 -10.25 25.43
CA LYS A 15 -40.64 -11.42 24.94
C LYS A 15 -40.68 -11.47 23.40
N GLY A 16 -40.78 -10.30 22.75
CA GLY A 16 -40.75 -10.19 21.29
C GLY A 16 -39.41 -10.61 20.68
N MET A 17 -38.30 -10.26 21.33
CA MET A 17 -36.96 -10.62 20.87
C MET A 17 -36.71 -12.12 20.97
N ILE A 18 -37.09 -12.75 22.08
CA ILE A 18 -36.99 -14.22 22.24
C ILE A 18 -37.92 -14.96 21.26
N SER A 19 -39.14 -14.47 21.05
CA SER A 19 -40.04 -15.02 20.04
C SER A 19 -39.43 -14.95 18.64
N GLY A 20 -38.75 -13.85 18.31
CA GLY A 20 -38.01 -13.69 17.06
C GLY A 20 -36.83 -14.67 16.91
N LEU A 21 -36.11 -14.95 18.00
CA LEU A 21 -35.02 -15.94 18.00
C LEU A 21 -35.54 -17.37 17.81
N VAL A 22 -36.64 -17.73 18.47
CA VAL A 22 -37.29 -19.03 18.29
C VAL A 22 -37.79 -19.19 16.85
N LYS A 23 -38.40 -18.16 16.25
CA LYS A 23 -38.80 -18.18 14.83
C LYS A 23 -37.63 -18.39 13.88
N LYS A 24 -36.43 -17.93 14.25
CA LYS A 24 -35.19 -18.13 13.48
C LYS A 24 -34.59 -19.52 13.66
N GLY A 25 -35.13 -20.35 14.56
CA GLY A 25 -34.69 -21.73 14.79
C GLY A 25 -33.95 -21.95 16.10
N MET A 26 -34.03 -21.04 17.07
CA MET A 26 -33.40 -21.24 18.38
C MET A 26 -34.05 -22.42 19.13
N PRO A 27 -33.28 -23.42 19.58
CA PRO A 27 -33.83 -24.58 20.28
C PRO A 27 -34.33 -24.22 21.69
N LEU A 28 -35.43 -24.85 22.11
CA LEU A 28 -36.02 -24.73 23.46
C LEU A 28 -35.80 -26.00 24.30
N THR A 29 -34.80 -26.81 23.95
CA THR A 29 -34.46 -28.07 24.62
C THR A 29 -33.79 -27.82 25.97
N SER A 30 -32.76 -26.97 25.97
CA SER A 30 -31.96 -26.57 27.13
C SER A 30 -31.49 -25.12 26.97
N GLU A 31 -31.18 -24.47 28.09
CA GLU A 31 -30.67 -23.10 28.11
C GLU A 31 -29.29 -23.02 27.47
N ALA A 32 -28.45 -24.03 27.71
CA ALA A 32 -27.11 -24.14 27.14
C ALA A 32 -27.16 -24.22 25.60
N ASP A 33 -28.09 -25.01 25.06
CA ASP A 33 -28.27 -25.16 23.61
C ASP A 33 -28.72 -23.85 22.96
N ALA A 34 -29.62 -23.12 23.62
CA ALA A 34 -30.11 -21.83 23.15
C ALA A 34 -29.00 -20.76 23.15
N MET A 35 -28.12 -20.76 24.16
CA MET A 35 -26.94 -19.88 24.20
C MET A 35 -25.91 -20.24 23.12
N LYS A 36 -25.62 -21.52 22.93
CA LYS A 36 -24.67 -21.99 21.90
C LYS A 36 -25.13 -21.55 20.50
N TRP A 37 -26.41 -21.77 20.19
CA TRP A 37 -27.01 -21.34 18.93
C TRP A 37 -26.93 -19.82 18.72
N ARG A 38 -27.13 -19.03 19.78
CA ARG A 38 -27.03 -17.57 19.72
C ARG A 38 -25.62 -17.10 19.39
N LEU A 39 -24.59 -17.71 20.00
CA LEU A 39 -23.18 -17.43 19.73
C LEU A 39 -22.81 -17.76 18.28
N GLU A 40 -23.21 -18.94 17.79
CA GLU A 40 -22.95 -19.37 16.41
C GLU A 40 -23.60 -18.44 15.38
N ASN A 41 -24.84 -18.01 15.61
CA ASN A 41 -25.54 -17.11 14.70
C ASN A 41 -25.06 -15.66 14.77
N GLN A 42 -24.56 -15.20 15.91
CA GLN A 42 -23.91 -13.90 16.00
C GLN A 42 -22.61 -13.91 15.19
N GLN A 43 -21.82 -14.97 15.26
CA GLN A 43 -20.62 -15.12 14.42
C GLN A 43 -20.95 -15.23 12.93
N ALA A 44 -22.04 -15.91 12.56
CA ALA A 44 -22.48 -15.99 11.17
C ALA A 44 -22.82 -14.60 10.58
N ALA A 45 -23.38 -13.69 11.38
CA ALA A 45 -23.66 -12.32 10.95
C ALA A 45 -22.37 -11.51 10.67
N PHE A 46 -21.30 -11.74 11.41
CA PHE A 46 -19.99 -11.12 11.13
C PHE A 46 -19.31 -11.73 9.90
N ARG A 47 -19.48 -13.03 9.65
CA ARG A 47 -18.93 -13.72 8.46
C ARG A 47 -19.62 -13.32 7.18
N LYS A 48 -20.89 -12.90 7.26
CA LYS A 48 -21.61 -12.26 6.16
C LYS A 48 -21.16 -10.80 6.06
N GLY A 49 -19.90 -10.60 5.67
CA GLY A 49 -19.35 -9.29 5.34
C GLY A 49 -20.25 -8.56 4.35
N ALA A 50 -20.22 -7.23 4.35
CA ALA A 50 -20.98 -6.43 3.40
C ALA A 50 -20.74 -6.97 1.98
N ASN A 51 -21.82 -7.38 1.30
CA ASN A 51 -21.78 -7.81 -0.10
C ASN A 51 -21.38 -6.59 -0.94
N LEU A 52 -20.08 -6.32 -1.06
CA LEU A 52 -19.53 -5.54 -2.15
C LEU A 52 -19.73 -6.41 -3.38
N LYS A 53 -20.72 -6.07 -4.21
CA LYS A 53 -20.82 -6.68 -5.55
C LYS A 53 -19.45 -6.50 -6.22
N PRO A 54 -18.86 -7.54 -6.82
CA PRO A 54 -17.77 -7.35 -7.77
C PRO A 54 -18.39 -6.74 -9.02
N GLU A 55 -18.61 -5.42 -9.02
CA GLU A 55 -18.99 -4.71 -10.24
C GLU A 55 -17.75 -4.58 -11.10
N SER A 56 -17.75 -5.40 -12.16
CA SER A 56 -16.99 -5.31 -13.41
C SER A 56 -15.65 -4.60 -13.32
N GLU A 57 -14.59 -5.37 -13.53
CA GLU A 57 -13.31 -4.91 -14.03
C GLU A 57 -13.57 -3.99 -15.25
N GLU A 58 -13.71 -2.69 -15.00
CA GLU A 58 -13.55 -1.67 -16.03
C GLU A 58 -12.08 -1.74 -16.42
N SER A 59 -11.84 -2.61 -17.41
CA SER A 59 -10.62 -2.78 -18.19
C SER A 59 -9.65 -1.63 -17.97
N GLU A 60 -8.71 -1.83 -17.05
CA GLU A 60 -7.58 -0.93 -16.91
C GLU A 60 -6.68 -1.12 -18.12
N SER A 61 -7.05 -0.50 -19.24
CA SER A 61 -6.15 -0.37 -20.38
C SER A 61 -5.13 0.73 -20.06
N GLN A 62 -3.88 0.34 -19.77
CA GLN A 62 -2.69 0.64 -20.59
C GLN A 62 -1.39 0.55 -19.77
N ASN A 63 -0.58 -0.47 -20.10
CA ASN A 63 0.89 -0.46 -20.12
C ASN A 63 1.68 -0.18 -18.82
N ILE A 64 1.23 -0.64 -17.66
CA ILE A 64 2.13 -0.77 -16.49
C ILE A 64 2.16 -2.24 -16.13
N SER A 65 3.34 -2.86 -16.15
CA SER A 65 3.47 -4.27 -15.81
C SER A 65 3.13 -4.46 -14.32
N ASP A 66 2.47 -5.56 -13.97
CA ASP A 66 2.20 -5.89 -12.55
C ASP A 66 3.52 -6.03 -11.75
N GLU A 67 4.60 -6.42 -12.42
CA GLU A 67 5.96 -6.41 -11.86
C GLU A 67 6.38 -5.02 -11.38
N ASP A 68 6.24 -3.97 -12.20
CA ASP A 68 6.61 -2.59 -11.85
C ASP A 68 5.77 -2.05 -10.69
N LEU A 69 4.50 -2.46 -10.61
CA LEU A 69 3.61 -2.13 -9.50
C LEU A 69 3.95 -2.90 -8.22
N SER A 70 4.49 -4.11 -8.32
CA SER A 70 4.88 -4.92 -7.16
C SER A 70 6.27 -4.56 -6.62
N ALA A 71 7.07 -3.88 -7.43
CA ALA A 71 8.44 -3.52 -7.10
C ALA A 71 8.54 -2.70 -5.80
N LEU A 72 9.47 -3.10 -4.93
CA LEU A 72 9.76 -2.44 -3.64
C LEU A 72 10.59 -1.14 -3.79
N ASN A 73 10.90 -0.73 -5.02
CA ASN A 73 11.67 0.48 -5.33
C ASN A 73 10.80 1.76 -5.29
N THR A 74 11.44 2.93 -5.35
CA THR A 74 10.73 4.22 -5.30
C THR A 74 9.80 4.43 -6.50
N LEU A 75 10.18 3.92 -7.68
CA LEU A 75 9.37 3.96 -8.90
C LEU A 75 8.06 3.18 -8.72
N GLY A 76 8.14 1.94 -8.23
CA GLY A 76 6.95 1.12 -7.99
C GLY A 76 6.04 1.73 -6.93
N ARG A 77 6.60 2.37 -5.91
CA ARG A 77 5.81 3.15 -4.93
C ARG A 77 5.09 4.34 -5.57
N LEU A 78 5.74 5.07 -6.47
CA LEU A 78 5.14 6.17 -7.23
C LEU A 78 3.99 5.67 -8.12
N LEU A 79 4.20 4.59 -8.86
CA LEU A 79 3.19 3.98 -9.72
C LEU A 79 1.96 3.50 -8.91
N ARG A 80 2.19 2.85 -7.77
CA ARG A 80 1.10 2.46 -6.85
C ARG A 80 0.35 3.68 -6.31
N ALA A 81 1.05 4.76 -5.95
CA ALA A 81 0.42 5.98 -5.45
C ALA A 81 -0.47 6.62 -6.53
N GLN A 82 0.00 6.73 -7.77
CA GLN A 82 -0.77 7.27 -8.90
C GLN A 82 -2.03 6.44 -9.17
N ARG A 83 -1.90 5.10 -9.15
CA ARG A 83 -3.06 4.21 -9.31
C ARG A 83 -4.09 4.39 -8.20
N MET A 84 -3.64 4.59 -6.96
CA MET A 84 -4.53 4.90 -5.84
C MET A 84 -5.24 6.25 -6.01
N GLU A 85 -4.57 7.27 -6.54
CA GLU A 85 -5.20 8.58 -6.83
C GLU A 85 -6.33 8.43 -7.85
N VAL A 86 -6.08 7.72 -8.96
CA VAL A 86 -7.10 7.44 -9.98
C VAL A 86 -8.28 6.68 -9.38
N ALA A 87 -8.02 5.66 -8.56
CA ALA A 87 -9.06 4.90 -7.89
C ALA A 87 -9.89 5.77 -6.92
N ALA A 88 -9.24 6.63 -6.13
CA ALA A 88 -9.92 7.54 -5.21
C ALA A 88 -10.76 8.58 -5.96
N PHE A 89 -10.27 9.10 -7.09
CA PHE A 89 -11.03 10.00 -7.96
C PHE A 89 -12.28 9.32 -8.51
N ARG A 90 -12.17 8.09 -9.02
CA ARG A 90 -13.33 7.32 -9.50
C ARG A 90 -14.36 7.10 -8.39
N LEU A 91 -13.92 6.80 -7.17
CA LEU A 91 -14.80 6.64 -6.00
C LEU A 91 -15.53 7.95 -5.68
N MET A 92 -14.83 9.09 -5.73
CA MET A 92 -15.43 10.41 -5.55
C MET A 92 -16.50 10.71 -6.59
N VAL A 93 -16.22 10.44 -7.87
CA VAL A 93 -17.20 10.62 -8.96
C VAL A 93 -18.41 9.72 -8.77
N ARG A 94 -18.21 8.47 -8.35
CA ARG A 94 -19.32 7.52 -8.08
C ARG A 94 -20.20 7.99 -6.91
N ALA A 95 -19.58 8.38 -5.79
CA ALA A 95 -20.30 8.88 -4.62
C ALA A 95 -21.11 10.15 -4.94
N ALA A 96 -20.56 11.03 -5.79
CA ALA A 96 -21.26 12.22 -6.28
C ALA A 96 -22.48 11.86 -7.15
N LYS A 97 -22.37 10.86 -8.04
CA LYS A 97 -23.49 10.36 -8.85
C LYS A 97 -24.61 9.76 -8.00
N GLU A 98 -24.25 9.03 -6.94
CA GLU A 98 -25.21 8.41 -6.01
C GLU A 98 -25.90 9.42 -5.07
N SER A 99 -25.53 10.71 -5.14
CA SER A 99 -26.08 11.78 -4.30
C SER A 99 -26.04 11.51 -2.80
N ASN A 100 -25.06 10.71 -2.34
CA ASN A 100 -24.84 10.42 -0.93
C ASN A 100 -23.82 11.43 -0.34
N PRO A 101 -24.24 12.37 0.53
CA PRO A 101 -23.35 13.42 1.04
C PRO A 101 -22.23 12.89 1.95
N ILE A 102 -22.52 11.84 2.72
CA ILE A 102 -21.56 11.23 3.66
C ILE A 102 -20.46 10.53 2.86
N ALA A 103 -20.86 9.73 1.86
CA ALA A 103 -19.92 9.04 0.98
C ALA A 103 -19.09 10.03 0.16
N THR A 104 -19.71 11.08 -0.38
CA THR A 104 -19.01 12.11 -1.16
C THR A 104 -17.95 12.82 -0.31
N ARG A 105 -18.27 13.22 0.92
CA ARG A 105 -17.30 13.85 1.83
C ARG A 105 -16.14 12.92 2.18
N ALA A 106 -16.43 11.64 2.45
CA ALA A 106 -15.39 10.65 2.71
C ALA A 106 -14.48 10.45 1.48
N ALA A 107 -15.07 10.40 0.28
CA ALA A 107 -14.34 10.23 -0.97
C ALA A 107 -13.46 11.43 -1.32
N ILE A 108 -13.92 12.67 -1.06
CA ILE A 108 -13.10 13.89 -1.22
C ILE A 108 -11.87 13.81 -0.31
N HIS A 109 -12.04 13.47 0.96
CA HIS A 109 -10.89 13.32 1.88
C HIS A 109 -9.96 12.16 1.52
N ALA A 110 -10.48 11.11 0.89
CA ALA A 110 -9.65 10.02 0.38
C ALA A 110 -8.82 10.48 -0.81
N TYR A 111 -9.42 11.24 -1.73
CA TYR A 111 -8.74 11.81 -2.89
C TYR A 111 -7.66 12.83 -2.50
N GLU A 112 -7.97 13.76 -1.58
CA GLU A 112 -7.00 14.71 -1.03
C GLU A 112 -5.79 14.01 -0.39
N ARG A 113 -6.03 12.88 0.30
CA ARG A 113 -4.95 12.08 0.89
C ARG A 113 -4.12 11.38 -0.19
N ALA A 114 -4.76 10.82 -1.21
CA ALA A 114 -4.07 10.19 -2.33
C ALA A 114 -3.15 11.18 -3.06
N GLN A 115 -3.61 12.40 -3.32
CA GLN A 115 -2.80 13.47 -3.92
C GLN A 115 -1.53 13.79 -3.10
N LYS A 116 -1.65 13.86 -1.77
CA LYS A 116 -0.49 14.09 -0.89
C LYS A 116 0.51 12.93 -0.97
N VAL A 117 0.03 11.70 -1.02
CA VAL A 117 0.87 10.50 -1.13
C VAL A 117 1.60 10.46 -2.48
N VAL A 118 0.92 10.81 -3.58
CA VAL A 118 1.55 10.91 -4.92
C VAL A 118 2.66 11.94 -4.90
N ARG A 119 2.39 13.16 -4.41
CA ARG A 119 3.40 14.21 -4.33
C ARG A 119 4.61 13.78 -3.49
N GLN A 120 4.41 13.09 -2.37
CA GLN A 120 5.53 12.58 -1.57
C GLN A 120 6.32 11.51 -2.33
N ALA A 121 5.64 10.58 -3.01
CA ALA A 121 6.30 9.55 -3.80
C ALA A 121 7.10 10.13 -4.97
N GLU A 122 6.63 11.21 -5.60
CA GLU A 122 7.36 11.97 -6.62
C GLU A 122 8.63 12.60 -6.08
N ILE A 123 8.55 13.23 -4.91
CA ILE A 123 9.72 13.83 -4.24
C ILE A 123 10.76 12.75 -3.99
N ASP A 124 10.39 11.67 -3.30
CA ASP A 124 11.32 10.61 -2.95
C ASP A 124 11.94 9.93 -4.19
N HIS A 125 11.16 9.73 -5.26
CA HIS A 125 11.67 9.14 -6.50
C HIS A 125 12.66 10.08 -7.20
N ASN A 126 12.36 11.38 -7.23
CA ASN A 126 13.25 12.39 -7.80
C ASN A 126 14.53 12.55 -6.98
N GLU A 127 14.45 12.46 -5.65
CA GLU A 127 15.61 12.47 -4.76
C GLU A 127 16.51 11.26 -5.03
N GLU A 128 15.95 10.06 -5.14
CA GLU A 128 16.74 8.87 -5.49
C GLU A 128 17.37 8.99 -6.89
N GLN A 129 16.63 9.47 -7.90
CA GLN A 129 17.21 9.73 -9.21
C GLN A 129 18.30 10.80 -9.18
N ALA A 130 18.15 11.84 -8.36
CA ALA A 130 19.16 12.88 -8.20
C ALA A 130 20.42 12.32 -7.52
N HIS A 131 20.27 11.48 -6.50
CA HIS A 131 21.38 10.76 -5.88
C HIS A 131 22.09 9.86 -6.88
N LEU A 132 21.34 9.08 -7.67
CA LEU A 132 21.89 8.22 -8.71
C LEU A 132 22.65 9.00 -9.80
N ARG A 133 22.21 10.22 -10.14
CA ARG A 133 22.92 11.10 -11.09
C ARG A 133 24.17 11.75 -10.51
N GLN A 134 24.24 11.94 -9.19
CA GLN A 134 25.42 12.46 -8.51
C GLN A 134 26.52 11.40 -8.39
N THR A 135 26.13 10.12 -8.29
CA THR A 135 27.05 9.00 -8.33
C THR A 135 27.33 8.59 -9.78
N LEU A 136 28.59 8.37 -10.14
CA LEU A 136 28.89 7.75 -11.44
C LEU A 136 28.29 6.34 -11.46
N SER A 137 27.67 5.95 -12.58
CA SER A 137 27.20 4.57 -12.74
C SER A 137 28.38 3.60 -12.79
N ALA A 138 28.19 2.35 -12.36
CA ALA A 138 29.26 1.35 -12.35
C ALA A 138 29.87 1.15 -13.76
N ASP A 139 29.05 1.26 -14.80
CA ASP A 139 29.48 1.16 -16.20
C ASP A 139 30.34 2.36 -16.62
N GLU A 140 29.96 3.59 -16.24
CA GLU A 140 30.79 4.80 -16.49
C GLU A 140 32.10 4.76 -15.70
N VAL A 141 32.08 4.25 -14.47
CA VAL A 141 33.31 4.01 -13.69
C VAL A 141 34.16 2.95 -14.39
N GLN A 142 33.58 1.85 -14.87
CA GLN A 142 34.32 0.82 -15.56
C GLN A 142 34.89 1.29 -16.91
N GLU A 143 34.15 2.09 -17.68
CA GLU A 143 34.64 2.68 -18.93
C GLU A 143 35.76 3.67 -18.68
N THR A 144 35.63 4.55 -17.69
CA THR A 144 36.70 5.47 -17.30
C THR A 144 37.93 4.69 -16.81
N PHE A 145 37.76 3.72 -15.91
CA PHE A 145 38.86 2.85 -15.47
C PHE A 145 39.51 2.10 -16.63
N THR A 146 38.73 1.50 -17.54
CA THR A 146 39.26 0.76 -18.70
C THR A 146 39.99 1.68 -19.67
N LYS A 147 39.48 2.89 -19.90
CA LYS A 147 40.09 3.89 -20.78
C LYS A 147 41.43 4.40 -20.24
N TYR A 148 41.54 4.59 -18.93
CA TYR A 148 42.75 5.14 -18.31
C TYR A 148 43.77 4.08 -17.88
N LEU A 149 43.32 2.87 -17.50
CA LEU A 149 44.21 1.81 -17.00
C LEU A 149 44.41 0.66 -17.99
N GLY A 150 43.49 0.46 -18.95
CA GLY A 150 43.58 -0.63 -19.93
C GLY A 150 44.74 -0.47 -20.93
N GLY A 151 45.35 0.71 -21.03
CA GLY A 151 46.51 0.98 -21.88
C GLY A 151 47.88 0.79 -21.22
N ILE A 152 47.94 0.46 -19.93
CA ILE A 152 49.21 0.50 -19.19
C ILE A 152 49.85 -0.88 -19.14
N SER A 153 50.87 -1.07 -19.99
CA SER A 153 51.62 -2.33 -20.10
C SER A 153 52.80 -2.44 -19.12
N ASP A 154 53.08 -1.38 -18.34
CA ASP A 154 54.23 -1.29 -17.44
C ASP A 154 53.77 -1.16 -15.96
N PRO A 155 54.15 -2.08 -15.05
CA PRO A 155 53.61 -2.15 -13.68
C PRO A 155 53.79 -0.88 -12.84
N GLU A 156 54.90 -0.16 -13.02
CA GLU A 156 55.17 1.11 -12.32
C GLU A 156 54.27 2.24 -12.83
N CYS A 157 54.01 2.26 -14.14
CA CYS A 157 53.13 3.24 -14.76
C CYS A 157 51.67 2.98 -14.36
N ALA A 158 51.29 1.70 -14.15
CA ALA A 158 49.95 1.33 -13.69
C ALA A 158 49.75 1.74 -12.23
N LYS A 159 50.78 1.54 -11.40
CA LYS A 159 50.77 2.00 -10.01
C LYS A 159 50.63 3.52 -9.91
N GLN A 160 51.39 4.26 -10.70
CA GLN A 160 51.31 5.72 -10.75
C GLN A 160 49.92 6.21 -11.19
N ALA A 161 49.34 5.60 -12.23
CA ALA A 161 48.01 5.96 -12.71
C ALA A 161 46.89 5.61 -11.72
N ILE A 162 47.04 4.50 -10.96
CA ILE A 162 46.12 4.15 -9.88
C ILE A 162 46.25 5.16 -8.74
N GLU A 163 47.46 5.52 -8.32
CA GLU A 163 47.70 6.52 -7.27
C GLU A 163 47.15 7.90 -7.68
N ASP A 164 47.37 8.33 -8.92
CA ASP A 164 46.84 9.59 -9.45
C ASP A 164 45.31 9.57 -9.55
N GLY A 165 44.71 8.45 -9.98
CA GLY A 165 43.26 8.27 -10.02
C GLY A 165 42.63 8.32 -8.63
N VAL A 166 43.22 7.63 -7.65
CA VAL A 166 42.77 7.66 -6.24
C VAL A 166 42.89 9.07 -5.66
N ASN A 167 43.98 9.79 -5.95
CA ASN A 167 44.16 11.18 -5.49
C ASN A 167 43.12 12.13 -6.09
N GLN A 168 42.76 11.98 -7.37
CA GLN A 168 41.71 12.79 -7.99
C GLN A 168 40.33 12.51 -7.39
N ILE A 169 40.01 11.24 -7.12
CA ILE A 169 38.77 10.86 -6.44
C ILE A 169 38.74 11.45 -5.02
N PHE A 170 39.85 11.37 -4.28
CA PHE A 170 39.95 11.95 -2.94
C PHE A 170 39.76 13.47 -2.93
N LEU A 171 40.35 14.19 -3.89
CA LEU A 171 40.17 15.64 -4.04
C LEU A 171 38.73 16.00 -4.44
N ALA A 172 38.10 15.20 -5.30
CA ALA A 172 36.70 15.41 -5.67
C ALA A 172 35.77 15.19 -4.47
N ILE A 173 36.03 14.18 -3.63
CA ILE A 173 35.29 13.92 -2.39
C ILE A 173 35.49 15.06 -1.40
N GLN A 174 36.72 15.53 -1.14
CA GLN A 174 36.95 16.67 -0.25
C GLN A 174 36.26 17.95 -0.73
N LYS A 175 36.25 18.19 -2.04
CA LYS A 175 35.55 19.34 -2.64
C LYS A 175 34.03 19.23 -2.48
N ALA A 176 33.49 18.01 -2.58
CA ALA A 176 32.08 17.75 -2.34
C ALA A 176 31.74 17.91 -0.84
N GLU A 177 32.53 17.34 0.07
CA GLU A 177 32.34 17.47 1.53
C GLU A 177 32.43 18.93 2.01
N GLY A 178 33.29 19.75 1.39
CA GLY A 178 33.34 21.19 1.65
C GLY A 178 32.11 21.98 1.20
N ALA A 179 31.32 21.43 0.27
CA ALA A 179 30.07 22.03 -0.21
C ALA A 179 28.84 21.65 0.65
N PHE A 180 28.99 20.71 1.58
CA PHE A 180 27.96 20.27 2.53
C PHE A 180 28.13 20.86 3.95
N LYS A 181 29.02 21.84 4.13
CA LYS A 181 29.13 22.66 5.36
C LYS A 181 28.33 23.95 5.27
#